data_AF-A0A0Q0B4R4-F1
#
_entry.id   AF-A0A0Q0B4R4-F1
#
_cell.length_a   1.000
_cell.length_b   1.000
_cell.length_c   1.000
_cell.angle_alpha   90.00
_cell.angle_beta   90.00
_cell.angle_gamma   90.00
#
_symmetry.space_group_name_H-M   'P 1'
#
loop_
_entity.id
_entity.type
_entity.pdbx_description
1 polymer ?
#
loop_
_entity_poly.entity_id
_entity_poly.type
_entity_poly.pdbx_seq_one_letter_code
_entity_poly.pdbx_strand_id
1 'polypeptide(L)'
;MKTAGYISKLRRPHSARIKTVAMVTVLSALLGCQPRMVVSTVPLEVPPSAGKSAALELWKRDSNAPGGWEMTCSLPWKEQLLQMGSDYSCGNDNATAYRLSNVYPIDGRPTVIGFYDDKCDDGNRFDDDFYKYRLTKFIENFWPNSLAPDLPLGEVTDGLVYFEGNYDNGIDGKLSCVQVYKE
;
A
#
# COMPACT_ATOMS: atom_id res chain seq x y z
N MET A 1 -27.58 22.10 -11.55
CA MET A 1 -27.58 22.79 -10.24
C MET A 1 -27.34 21.72 -9.17
N LYS A 2 -26.16 21.69 -8.54
CA LYS A 2 -25.92 21.94 -7.09
C LYS A 2 -26.96 21.22 -6.18
N THR A 3 -26.59 20.39 -5.21
CA THR A 3 -25.64 20.68 -4.12
C THR A 3 -25.18 19.41 -3.41
N ALA A 4 -23.96 19.47 -2.87
CA ALA A 4 -23.30 18.49 -2.03
C ALA A 4 -24.11 18.09 -0.77
N GLY A 5 -23.98 16.83 -0.38
CA GLY A 5 -24.31 16.33 0.96
C GLY A 5 -23.06 15.77 1.62
N TYR A 6 -22.35 16.64 2.35
CA TYR A 6 -21.33 16.23 3.31
C TYR A 6 -21.99 15.39 4.42
N ILE A 7 -21.48 14.20 4.69
CA ILE A 7 -21.61 13.58 6.01
C ILE A 7 -20.22 13.34 6.56
N SER A 8 -19.71 14.37 7.23
CA SER A 8 -18.67 14.25 8.23
C SER A 8 -19.28 13.65 9.51
N LYS A 9 -18.80 12.50 9.96
CA LYS A 9 -18.81 12.14 11.40
C LYS A 9 -17.53 11.39 11.77
N LEU A 10 -16.47 12.17 11.99
CA LEU A 10 -15.37 11.80 12.88
C LEU A 10 -15.84 11.92 14.34
N ARG A 11 -15.44 10.97 15.20
CA ARG A 11 -14.70 11.16 16.47
C ARG A 11 -14.99 10.04 17.47
N ARG A 12 -13.97 9.25 17.82
CA ARG A 12 -13.84 8.63 19.15
C ARG A 12 -13.30 9.69 20.15
N PRO A 13 -13.69 9.63 21.44
CA PRO A 13 -13.71 10.80 22.31
C PRO A 13 -12.35 11.14 22.93
N HIS A 14 -11.99 12.43 22.89
CA HIS A 14 -11.02 13.01 23.80
C HIS A 14 -11.67 13.22 25.17
N SER A 15 -11.22 12.49 26.20
CA SER A 15 -11.54 12.82 27.59
C SER A 15 -10.80 14.09 27.99
N ALA A 16 -11.52 15.20 28.05
CA ALA A 16 -11.10 16.39 28.79
C ALA A 16 -11.42 16.15 30.28
N ARG A 17 -10.40 15.86 31.10
CA ARG A 17 -10.46 16.08 32.55
C ARG A 17 -9.52 17.23 32.89
N ILE A 18 -10.11 18.40 33.05
CA ILE A 18 -9.50 19.55 33.72
C ILE A 18 -9.33 19.17 35.19
N LYS A 19 -8.08 19.06 35.65
CA LYS A 19 -7.74 19.15 37.07
C LYS A 19 -6.51 20.05 37.22
N THR A 20 -6.80 21.23 37.75
CA THR A 20 -6.00 22.06 38.66
C THR A 20 -4.47 22.05 38.49
N VAL A 21 -3.94 23.20 38.10
CA VAL A 21 -2.52 23.55 38.09
C VAL A 21 -1.97 23.52 39.53
N ALA A 22 -1.03 22.62 39.79
CA ALA A 22 -0.06 22.78 40.86
C ALA A 22 1.33 22.79 40.21
N MET A 23 1.96 23.96 40.17
CA MET A 23 3.37 24.10 39.84
C MET A 23 4.18 23.33 40.88
N VAL A 24 4.81 22.23 40.48
CA VAL A 24 5.95 21.67 41.20
C VAL A 24 7.09 21.58 40.20
N THR A 25 7.96 22.58 40.21
CA THR A 25 9.29 22.51 39.63
C THR A 25 10.08 21.42 40.36
N VAL A 26 10.27 20.28 39.71
CA VAL A 26 11.32 19.32 40.09
C VAL A 26 12.35 19.30 38.97
N LEU A 27 13.41 20.06 39.18
CA LEU A 27 14.69 19.86 38.51
C LEU A 27 15.28 18.56 39.09
N SER A 28 15.38 17.52 38.27
CA SER A 28 16.24 16.36 38.57
C SER A 28 16.69 15.75 37.25
N ALA A 29 17.88 16.16 36.84
CA ALA A 29 18.69 15.41 35.90
C ALA A 29 18.98 14.04 36.51
N LEU A 30 18.58 12.96 35.84
CA LEU A 30 19.18 11.64 35.97
C LEU A 30 18.85 10.85 34.70
N LEU A 31 19.92 10.41 34.03
CA LEU A 31 19.91 9.49 32.90
C LEU A 31 19.05 8.26 33.23
N GLY A 32 18.04 8.01 32.39
CA GLY A 32 17.19 6.83 32.49
C GLY A 32 16.39 6.67 31.20
N CYS A 33 16.68 5.58 30.48
CA CYS A 33 16.14 5.22 29.17
C CYS A 33 14.66 5.61 28.98
N GLN A 34 14.41 6.64 28.18
CA GLN A 34 13.15 6.67 27.45
C GLN A 34 13.23 5.54 26.40
N PRO A 35 12.21 4.66 26.28
CA PRO A 35 12.09 3.86 25.10
C PRO A 35 11.83 4.86 23.98
N ARG A 36 12.91 5.22 23.29
CA ARG A 36 12.81 5.76 21.95
C ARG A 36 12.07 4.64 21.23
N MET A 37 10.76 4.80 21.02
CA MET A 37 10.10 4.13 19.91
C MET A 37 10.76 4.73 18.68
N VAL A 38 11.95 4.20 18.39
CA VAL A 38 12.48 4.18 17.05
C VAL A 38 11.45 3.34 16.34
N VAL A 39 10.40 3.99 15.81
CA VAL A 39 9.82 3.53 14.54
C VAL A 39 11.06 3.25 13.73
N SER A 40 11.33 1.98 13.44
CA SER A 40 12.56 1.57 12.78
C SER A 40 12.71 2.46 11.55
N THR A 41 13.50 3.52 11.67
CA THR A 41 13.92 4.36 10.56
C THR A 41 15.14 3.70 9.94
N VAL A 42 15.26 2.37 10.02
CA VAL A 42 16.00 1.65 9.00
C VAL A 42 15.33 2.15 7.73
N PRO A 43 16.02 3.00 6.93
CA PRO A 43 15.49 3.35 5.63
C PRO A 43 15.23 1.99 5.02
N LEU A 44 13.99 1.72 4.65
CA LEU A 44 13.75 0.57 3.82
C LEU A 44 14.72 0.80 2.66
N GLU A 45 15.79 0.00 2.57
CA GLU A 45 16.62 -0.01 1.38
C GLU A 45 15.69 -0.61 0.34
N VAL A 46 14.80 0.24 -0.17
CA VAL A 46 13.93 -0.04 -1.28
C VAL A 46 14.92 -0.39 -2.36
N PRO A 47 15.00 -1.67 -2.79
CA PRO A 47 15.91 -2.03 -3.84
C PRO A 47 15.62 -1.07 -5.00
N PRO A 48 16.61 -0.43 -5.63
CA PRO A 48 16.34 0.34 -6.85
C PRO A 48 15.49 -0.53 -7.78
N SER A 49 14.57 0.09 -8.52
CA SER A 49 13.63 -0.67 -9.36
C SER A 49 14.38 -1.75 -10.12
N ALA A 50 13.98 -3.02 -9.99
CA ALA A 50 14.75 -4.13 -10.55
C ALA A 50 14.84 -4.02 -12.09
N GLY A 51 13.97 -3.22 -12.71
CA GLY A 51 14.08 -2.77 -14.09
C GLY A 51 13.88 -1.26 -14.26
N LYS A 52 14.44 -0.71 -15.34
CA LYS A 52 14.09 0.63 -15.87
C LYS A 52 12.72 0.66 -16.58
N SER A 53 12.03 -0.48 -16.61
CA SER A 53 10.76 -0.67 -17.32
C SER A 53 9.58 -0.44 -16.39
N ALA A 54 8.48 0.06 -16.95
CA ALA A 54 7.22 0.20 -16.23
C ALA A 54 6.63 -1.18 -15.88
N ALA A 55 6.41 -1.46 -14.60
CA ALA A 55 5.95 -2.76 -14.15
C ALA A 55 5.17 -2.73 -12.83
N LEU A 56 4.33 -3.76 -12.64
CA LEU A 56 3.90 -4.21 -11.32
C LEU A 56 4.84 -5.36 -10.91
N GLU A 57 5.50 -5.20 -9.78
CA GLU A 57 6.46 -6.16 -9.26
C GLU A 57 5.95 -6.81 -7.98
N LEU A 58 6.18 -8.11 -7.86
CA LEU A 58 5.89 -8.89 -6.67
C LEU A 58 7.20 -9.18 -5.94
N TRP A 59 7.18 -8.96 -4.63
CA TRP A 59 8.36 -9.04 -3.77
C TRP A 59 8.09 -9.93 -2.58
N LYS A 60 9.13 -10.66 -2.16
CA LYS A 60 9.14 -11.41 -0.90
C LYS A 60 10.35 -10.98 -0.07
N ARG A 61 10.31 -11.27 1.22
CA ARG A 61 11.48 -11.11 2.09
C ARG A 61 12.58 -12.09 1.68
N ASP A 62 13.79 -11.57 1.57
CA ASP A 62 14.97 -12.41 1.34
C ASP A 62 15.41 -13.02 2.69
N SER A 63 15.32 -14.34 2.81
CA SER A 63 15.76 -15.04 4.02
C SER A 63 17.28 -15.07 4.18
N ASN A 64 18.04 -14.79 3.12
CA ASN A 64 19.49 -14.81 3.11
C ASN A 64 20.11 -13.42 3.36
N ALA A 65 19.31 -12.35 3.31
CA ALA A 65 19.72 -10.99 3.55
C ALA A 65 18.78 -10.31 4.56
N PRO A 66 19.19 -10.14 5.83
CA PRO A 66 18.36 -9.46 6.82
C PRO A 66 17.93 -8.05 6.36
N GLY A 67 16.62 -7.82 6.27
CA GLY A 67 16.04 -6.57 5.74
C GLY A 67 15.93 -6.50 4.21
N GLY A 68 16.51 -7.47 3.50
CA GLY A 68 16.50 -7.57 2.05
C GLY A 68 15.16 -8.03 1.47
N TRP A 69 15.03 -7.80 0.17
CA TRP A 69 13.86 -8.12 -0.63
C TRP A 69 14.29 -8.81 -1.92
N GLU A 70 13.56 -9.85 -2.31
CA GLU A 70 13.76 -10.58 -3.56
C GLU A 70 12.51 -10.41 -4.43
N MET A 71 12.70 -9.95 -5.67
CA MET A 71 11.61 -9.87 -6.65
C MET A 71 11.27 -11.28 -7.13
N THR A 72 10.03 -11.70 -6.97
CA THR A 72 9.55 -13.02 -7.40
C THR A 72 8.92 -12.96 -8.78
N CYS A 73 8.32 -11.84 -9.14
CA CYS A 73 7.71 -11.65 -10.45
C CYS A 73 7.70 -10.18 -10.87
N SER A 74 7.64 -9.96 -12.19
CA SER A 74 7.46 -8.63 -12.78
C SER A 74 6.48 -8.72 -13.93
N LEU A 75 5.46 -7.87 -13.88
CA LEU A 75 4.39 -7.80 -14.85
C LEU A 75 4.51 -6.49 -15.65
N PRO A 76 4.50 -6.55 -16.99
CA PRO A 76 4.63 -5.35 -17.79
C PRO A 76 3.44 -4.41 -17.54
N TRP A 77 3.71 -3.11 -17.46
CA TRP A 77 2.66 -2.10 -17.30
C TRP A 77 1.88 -1.91 -18.61
N LYS A 78 0.67 -2.47 -18.66
CA LYS A 78 -0.28 -2.36 -19.78
C LYS A 78 -1.71 -2.63 -19.28
N GLU A 79 -2.70 -2.29 -20.11
CA GLU A 79 -4.09 -2.69 -19.88
C GLU A 79 -4.21 -4.21 -19.89
N GLN A 80 -4.69 -4.78 -18.79
CA GLN A 80 -4.81 -6.23 -18.61
C GLN A 80 -5.67 -6.58 -17.41
N LEU A 81 -6.27 -7.76 -17.46
CA LEU A 81 -6.80 -8.48 -16.31
C LEU A 81 -5.94 -9.71 -16.10
N LEU A 82 -5.36 -9.86 -14.91
CA LEU A 82 -4.39 -10.90 -14.64
C LEU A 82 -4.74 -11.64 -13.36
N GLN A 83 -4.96 -12.94 -13.54
CA GLN A 83 -5.06 -13.89 -12.44
C GLN A 83 -3.66 -14.23 -11.93
N MET A 84 -3.52 -14.18 -10.61
CA MET A 84 -2.33 -14.56 -9.88
C MET A 84 -2.53 -15.95 -9.26
N GLY A 85 -1.44 -16.67 -9.01
CA GLY A 85 -1.50 -18.00 -8.40
C GLY A 85 -0.42 -18.94 -8.92
N SER A 86 -0.30 -20.11 -8.29
CA SER A 86 0.67 -21.15 -8.64
C SER A 86 0.60 -21.60 -10.11
N ASP A 87 -0.59 -21.56 -10.69
CA ASP A 87 -0.86 -22.03 -12.06
C ASP A 87 -0.71 -20.91 -13.11
N TYR A 88 -0.31 -19.70 -12.70
CA TYR A 88 -0.23 -18.51 -13.53
C TYR A 88 1.20 -17.99 -13.64
N SER A 89 1.43 -17.05 -14.58
CA SER A 89 2.77 -16.51 -14.87
C SER A 89 3.45 -15.84 -13.68
N CYS A 90 2.68 -15.42 -12.67
CA CYS A 90 3.18 -14.94 -11.39
C CYS A 90 2.52 -15.69 -10.24
N GLY A 91 3.32 -16.47 -9.51
CA GLY A 91 2.91 -17.03 -8.23
C GLY A 91 2.75 -15.93 -7.17
N ASN A 92 1.71 -16.04 -6.34
CA ASN A 92 1.41 -15.10 -5.26
C ASN A 92 1.69 -15.67 -3.86
N ASP A 93 1.83 -16.99 -3.71
CA ASP A 93 1.96 -17.68 -2.42
C ASP A 93 3.09 -17.15 -1.51
N ASN A 94 4.16 -16.62 -2.12
CA ASN A 94 5.33 -16.11 -1.40
C ASN A 94 5.45 -14.59 -1.45
N ALA A 95 4.61 -13.89 -2.22
CA ALA A 95 4.72 -12.45 -2.40
C ALA A 95 4.09 -11.71 -1.21
N THR A 96 4.92 -11.08 -0.39
CA THR A 96 4.51 -10.31 0.79
C THR A 96 4.43 -8.81 0.53
N ALA A 97 4.82 -8.36 -0.67
CA ALA A 97 4.72 -6.98 -1.07
C ALA A 97 4.55 -6.78 -2.57
N TYR A 98 3.95 -5.65 -2.94
CA TYR A 98 3.67 -5.26 -4.32
C TYR A 98 4.26 -3.88 -4.58
N ARG A 99 4.87 -3.67 -5.74
CA ARG A 99 5.41 -2.37 -6.12
C ARG A 99 5.01 -1.97 -7.52
N LEU A 100 4.57 -0.74 -7.69
CA LEU A 100 4.48 -0.08 -8.98
C LEU A 100 5.81 0.65 -9.25
N SER A 101 6.50 0.23 -10.29
CA SER A 101 7.80 0.77 -10.70
C SER A 101 7.65 1.48 -12.05
N ASN A 102 8.04 2.75 -12.12
CA ASN A 102 8.08 3.57 -13.34
C ASN A 102 6.76 3.60 -14.13
N VAL A 103 5.59 3.54 -13.46
CA VAL A 103 4.29 3.45 -14.13
C VAL A 103 3.76 4.82 -14.52
N TYR A 104 2.96 4.88 -15.59
CA TYR A 104 2.44 6.10 -16.17
C TYR A 104 1.02 5.92 -16.73
N PRO A 105 0.25 7.01 -16.90
CA PRO A 105 -1.05 6.98 -17.58
C PRO A 105 -0.94 6.35 -18.98
N ILE A 106 -1.64 5.24 -19.22
CA ILE A 106 -1.61 4.51 -20.48
C ILE A 106 -2.29 5.36 -21.57
N ASP A 107 -1.61 5.53 -22.70
CA ASP A 107 -2.07 6.37 -23.82
C ASP A 107 -2.41 7.81 -23.42
N GLY A 108 -1.77 8.33 -22.37
CA GLY A 108 -2.03 9.67 -21.84
C GLY A 108 -3.36 9.82 -21.09
N ARG A 109 -4.06 8.72 -20.80
CA ARG A 109 -5.33 8.72 -20.04
C ARG A 109 -5.14 8.23 -18.62
N PRO A 110 -5.90 8.78 -17.65
CA PRO A 110 -5.93 8.24 -16.30
C PRO A 110 -6.10 6.71 -16.33
N THR A 111 -5.26 6.02 -15.56
CA THR A 111 -5.23 4.56 -15.51
C THR A 111 -5.60 4.12 -14.11
N VAL A 112 -6.56 3.23 -13.99
CA VAL A 112 -6.92 2.61 -12.72
C VAL A 112 -6.21 1.27 -12.62
N ILE A 113 -5.64 1.02 -11.45
CA ILE A 113 -5.16 -0.29 -11.05
C ILE A 113 -5.96 -0.77 -9.84
N GLY A 114 -6.58 -1.94 -9.97
CA GLY A 114 -7.27 -2.66 -8.92
C GLY A 114 -6.48 -3.88 -8.49
N PHE A 115 -6.44 -4.09 -7.18
CA PHE A 115 -5.90 -5.27 -6.52
C PHE A 115 -7.04 -5.92 -5.76
N TYR A 116 -7.18 -7.23 -5.89
CA TYR A 116 -8.28 -8.00 -5.32
C TYR A 116 -7.74 -9.25 -4.63
N ASP A 117 -8.30 -9.57 -3.45
CA ASP A 117 -8.00 -10.83 -2.75
C ASP A 117 -8.60 -12.05 -3.48
N ASP A 118 -9.72 -11.83 -4.16
CA ASP A 118 -10.41 -12.85 -4.96
C ASP A 118 -9.85 -13.03 -6.38
N LYS A 119 -10.19 -14.17 -6.98
CA LYS A 119 -9.86 -14.50 -8.37
C LYS A 119 -10.56 -13.56 -9.35
N CYS A 120 -9.95 -13.39 -10.52
CA CYS A 120 -10.44 -12.53 -11.57
C CYS A 120 -11.77 -12.96 -12.17
N ASP A 121 -12.05 -14.26 -12.17
CA ASP A 121 -13.29 -14.87 -12.65
C ASP A 121 -14.34 -15.07 -11.56
N ASP A 122 -14.06 -14.63 -10.33
CA ASP A 122 -15.06 -14.61 -9.28
C ASP A 122 -16.13 -13.55 -9.57
N GLY A 123 -17.39 -13.97 -9.60
CA GLY A 123 -18.54 -13.09 -9.80
C GLY A 123 -18.70 -12.07 -8.67
N ASN A 124 -18.12 -12.35 -7.50
CA ASN A 124 -18.26 -11.60 -6.27
C ASN A 124 -16.96 -10.97 -5.78
N ARG A 125 -15.95 -10.78 -6.66
CA ARG A 125 -14.63 -10.21 -6.32
C ARG A 125 -14.61 -8.82 -5.64
N PHE A 126 -15.77 -8.20 -5.43
CA PHE A 126 -15.94 -6.93 -4.73
C PHE A 126 -16.52 -7.10 -3.31
N ASP A 127 -16.90 -8.32 -2.93
CA ASP A 127 -17.48 -8.64 -1.63
C ASP A 127 -16.39 -8.79 -0.55
N ASP A 128 -15.18 -9.17 -0.96
CA ASP A 128 -13.99 -9.27 -0.11
C ASP A 128 -13.10 -8.02 -0.19
N ASP A 129 -11.85 -8.14 0.26
CA ASP A 129 -10.84 -7.10 0.25
C ASP A 129 -10.37 -6.73 -1.17
N PHE A 130 -10.55 -5.45 -1.51
CA PHE A 130 -10.01 -4.90 -2.74
C PHE A 130 -9.67 -3.42 -2.60
N TYR A 131 -8.71 -2.96 -3.39
CA TYR A 131 -8.37 -1.55 -3.44
C TYR A 131 -7.94 -1.14 -4.84
N LYS A 132 -8.41 0.03 -5.24
CA LYS A 132 -8.16 0.64 -6.54
C LYS A 132 -7.44 1.97 -6.34
N TYR A 133 -6.43 2.18 -7.16
CA TYR A 133 -5.74 3.46 -7.27
C TYR A 133 -5.90 4.03 -8.68
N ARG A 134 -6.06 5.35 -8.75
CA ARG A 134 -6.13 6.10 -10.00
C ARG A 134 -4.83 6.85 -10.24
N LEU A 135 -4.14 6.49 -11.31
CA LEU A 135 -2.89 7.07 -11.78
C LEU A 135 -3.16 8.14 -12.84
N THR A 136 -2.72 9.37 -12.57
CA THR A 136 -2.87 10.55 -13.44
C THR A 136 -1.53 11.16 -13.86
N LYS A 137 -0.42 10.77 -13.23
CA LYS A 137 0.94 11.19 -13.55
C LYS A 137 1.90 10.01 -13.49
N PHE A 138 3.11 10.19 -14.00
CA PHE A 138 4.19 9.21 -13.80
C PHE A 138 4.52 9.08 -12.31
N ILE A 139 4.73 7.85 -11.85
CA ILE A 139 5.29 7.54 -10.54
C ILE A 139 6.48 6.61 -10.70
N GLU A 140 7.57 6.91 -10.01
CA GLU A 140 8.78 6.10 -10.10
C GLU A 140 8.68 4.85 -9.23
N ASN A 141 8.21 5.00 -8.00
CA ASN A 141 8.09 3.91 -7.04
C ASN A 141 6.89 4.15 -6.12
N PHE A 142 6.02 3.15 -6.02
CA PHE A 142 4.91 3.16 -5.06
C PHE A 142 4.65 1.75 -4.55
N TRP A 143 4.51 1.63 -3.24
CA TRP A 143 4.10 0.39 -2.56
C TRP A 143 2.62 0.53 -2.21
N PRO A 144 1.70 -0.13 -2.91
CA PRO A 144 0.31 -0.25 -2.47
C PRO A 144 0.25 -0.92 -1.10
N ASN A 145 -0.90 -0.82 -0.42
CA ASN A 145 -1.18 -1.57 0.81
C ASN A 145 -0.75 -3.04 0.64
N SER A 146 0.40 -3.38 1.21
CA SER A 146 1.10 -4.66 1.02
C SER A 146 0.99 -5.47 2.30
N LEU A 147 1.24 -6.78 2.21
CA LEU A 147 1.12 -7.71 3.36
C LEU A 147 2.18 -7.44 4.45
N ALA A 148 3.35 -6.92 4.05
CA ALA A 148 4.45 -6.68 4.97
C ALA A 148 4.17 -5.45 5.87
N PRO A 149 4.02 -5.64 7.20
CA PRO A 149 3.54 -4.59 8.11
C PRO A 149 4.55 -3.49 8.37
N ASP A 150 5.81 -3.69 7.98
CA ASP A 150 6.89 -2.74 8.14
C ASP A 150 7.17 -1.93 6.86
N LEU A 151 6.48 -2.23 5.76
CA LEU A 151 6.40 -1.31 4.65
C LEU A 151 5.55 -0.09 5.03
N PRO A 152 5.93 1.12 4.58
CA PRO A 152 5.05 2.26 4.72
C PRO A 152 3.72 1.93 4.05
N LEU A 153 2.61 2.21 4.74
CA LEU A 153 1.31 2.24 4.09
C LEU A 153 1.44 3.17 2.88
N GLY A 154 0.96 2.74 1.72
CA GLY A 154 1.12 3.48 0.48
C GLY A 154 0.50 4.86 0.61
N GLU A 155 1.31 5.87 0.92
CA GLU A 155 0.83 7.24 1.03
C GLU A 155 0.55 7.77 -0.39
N VAL A 156 -0.67 8.30 -0.57
CA VAL A 156 -1.13 8.93 -1.81
C VAL A 156 -0.11 9.98 -2.27
N THR A 157 0.46 9.79 -3.47
CA THR A 157 1.42 10.72 -4.06
C THR A 157 0.72 11.73 -4.97
N ASP A 158 1.41 12.81 -5.37
CA ASP A 158 0.91 13.72 -6.40
C ASP A 158 0.89 12.99 -7.76
N GLY A 159 -0.23 12.33 -8.07
CA GLY A 159 -0.40 11.58 -9.31
C GLY A 159 -1.01 10.20 -9.15
N LEU A 160 -1.01 9.63 -7.95
CA LEU A 160 -1.65 8.34 -7.67
C LEU A 160 -2.54 8.48 -6.44
N VAL A 161 -3.86 8.45 -6.65
CA VAL A 161 -4.84 8.62 -5.58
C VAL A 161 -5.58 7.33 -5.32
N TYR A 162 -5.91 7.07 -4.05
CA TYR A 162 -6.89 6.04 -3.71
C TYR A 162 -8.24 6.40 -4.36
N PHE A 163 -8.80 5.47 -5.13
CA PHE A 163 -9.99 5.70 -5.93
C PHE A 163 -11.23 5.07 -5.29
N GLU A 164 -11.12 3.80 -4.90
CA GLU A 164 -12.21 2.99 -4.36
C GLU A 164 -11.61 1.76 -3.68
N GLY A 165 -12.32 1.16 -2.73
CA GLY A 165 -11.96 -0.14 -2.17
C GLY A 165 -12.91 -0.59 -1.07
N ASN A 166 -12.79 -1.86 -0.72
CA ASN A 166 -13.36 -2.46 0.48
C ASN A 166 -12.19 -2.97 1.33
N TYR A 167 -12.21 -2.65 2.62
CA TYR A 167 -11.16 -3.05 3.57
C TYR A 167 -11.80 -3.72 4.78
N ASP A 168 -11.67 -5.05 4.91
CA ASP A 168 -12.05 -5.82 6.10
C ASP A 168 -10.80 -6.16 6.92
N ASN A 169 -9.97 -7.08 6.44
CA ASN A 169 -8.64 -7.41 6.97
C ASN A 169 -7.50 -7.01 6.02
N GLY A 170 -7.83 -6.42 4.87
CA GLY A 170 -6.92 -6.20 3.77
C GLY A 170 -6.75 -7.48 2.97
N ILE A 171 -6.15 -7.37 1.78
CA ILE A 171 -5.67 -8.56 1.07
C ILE A 171 -4.69 -9.23 2.03
N ASP A 172 -5.12 -10.27 2.75
CA ASP A 172 -4.42 -10.83 3.92
C ASP A 172 -4.06 -12.27 3.58
N GLY A 173 -2.97 -12.40 2.85
CA GLY A 173 -2.43 -13.70 2.48
C GLY A 173 -1.98 -13.76 1.03
N LYS A 174 -2.83 -13.38 0.06
CA LYS A 174 -2.53 -13.60 -1.38
C LYS A 174 -3.29 -12.66 -2.32
N LEU A 175 -2.60 -11.70 -2.94
CA LEU A 175 -3.12 -11.00 -4.12
C LEU A 175 -3.50 -12.01 -5.22
N SER A 176 -4.79 -12.17 -5.53
CA SER A 176 -5.27 -13.17 -6.49
C SER A 176 -5.64 -12.59 -7.84
N CYS A 177 -6.02 -11.31 -7.90
CA CYS A 177 -6.32 -10.67 -9.17
C CYS A 177 -5.79 -9.24 -9.23
N VAL A 178 -5.28 -8.88 -10.41
CA VAL A 178 -4.89 -7.51 -10.75
C VAL A 178 -5.65 -7.09 -12.00
N GLN A 179 -6.22 -5.89 -11.96
CA GLN A 179 -6.86 -5.29 -13.11
C GLN A 179 -6.24 -3.92 -13.38
N VAL A 180 -5.77 -3.69 -14.59
CA VAL A 180 -5.27 -2.39 -15.07
C VAL A 180 -6.10 -1.97 -16.26
N TYR A 181 -6.74 -0.81 -16.17
CA TYR A 181 -7.60 -0.30 -17.24
C TYR A 181 -7.54 1.22 -17.35
N LYS A 182 -7.78 1.72 -18.56
CA LYS A 182 -7.96 3.16 -18.81
C LYS A 182 -9.36 3.58 -18.37
N GLU A 183 -9.45 4.75 -17.76
CA GLU A 183 -10.72 5.40 -17.47
C GLU A 183 -11.24 6.24 -18.64
#